data_AF-A0A7Y8J0R3-F1
#
_entry.id   AF-A0A7Y8J0R3-F1
#
_cell.length_a   1.000
_cell.length_b   1.000
_cell.length_c   1.000
_cell.angle_alpha   90.00
_cell.angle_beta   90.00
_cell.angle_gamma   90.00
#
_symmetry.space_group_name_H-M   'P 1'
#
loop_
_entity.id
_entity.type
_entity.pdbx_description
1 polymer ?
#
loop_
_entity_poly.entity_id
_entity_poly.type
_entity_poly.pdbx_seq_one_letter_code
_entity_poly.pdbx_strand_id
1 'polypeptide(L)'
;MPEKDVIRALTRKGANVARIAEMVAHKPQSLPQILEGLHSKDPRVKYGCAKLLRILSEKRPELLYPMFDSFVGLLDGKNKILQWDAAFILAELAGVDTERRLQSIVDRYLASISGPVMITAANVIRGGATIARAQPWLTERITREILKVERAEYQTEECRNVALGHAIESLDRFFDQIESKGPVLELVRRQLRNTRSATREKAERFLQRHAASGADLQ
;
A
#
# COMPACT_ATOMS: atom_id res chain seq x y z
N MET A 1 -28.69 4.00 5.40
CA MET A 1 -29.00 3.83 6.83
C MET A 1 -28.66 5.16 7.49
N PRO A 2 -29.42 5.68 8.45
CA PRO A 2 -29.05 6.92 9.13
C PRO A 2 -27.62 6.86 9.67
N GLU A 3 -26.92 7.98 9.64
CA GLU A 3 -25.51 8.15 10.03
C GLU A 3 -25.15 7.43 11.35
N LYS A 4 -25.84 7.78 12.45
CA LYS A 4 -25.63 7.21 13.79
C LYS A 4 -25.79 5.68 13.85
N ASP A 5 -26.55 5.11 12.93
CA ASP A 5 -26.77 3.66 12.90
C ASP A 5 -25.59 2.91 12.30
N VAL A 6 -24.75 3.54 11.47
CA VAL A 6 -23.56 2.91 10.88
C VAL A 6 -22.51 2.67 11.96
N ILE A 7 -22.20 3.70 12.75
CA ILE A 7 -21.25 3.58 13.85
C ILE A 7 -21.75 2.58 14.90
N ARG A 8 -23.04 2.61 15.23
CA ARG A 8 -23.65 1.62 16.12
C ARG A 8 -23.57 0.20 15.53
N ALA A 9 -23.74 0.02 14.23
CA ALA A 9 -23.61 -1.29 13.59
C ALA A 9 -22.16 -1.79 13.61
N LEU A 10 -21.17 -0.93 13.39
CA LEU A 10 -19.74 -1.26 13.40
C LEU A 10 -19.24 -1.74 14.76
N THR A 11 -19.79 -1.21 15.86
CA THR A 11 -19.35 -1.53 17.21
C THR A 11 -20.01 -2.77 17.81
N ARG A 12 -20.98 -3.38 17.12
CA ARG A 12 -21.61 -4.64 17.55
C ARG A 12 -20.63 -5.80 17.49
N LYS A 13 -20.68 -6.68 18.49
CA LYS A 13 -19.92 -7.93 18.48
C LYS A 13 -20.31 -8.76 17.26
N GLY A 14 -19.33 -9.21 16.48
CA GLY A 14 -19.58 -9.97 15.25
C GLY A 14 -20.07 -9.13 14.05
N ALA A 15 -19.90 -7.80 14.09
CA ALA A 15 -20.29 -6.93 12.98
C ALA A 15 -19.67 -7.39 11.65
N ASN A 16 -20.53 -7.60 10.64
CA ASN A 16 -20.09 -7.88 9.27
C ASN A 16 -19.75 -6.55 8.58
N VAL A 17 -18.51 -6.10 8.75
CA VAL A 17 -18.03 -4.83 8.21
C VAL A 17 -18.13 -4.78 6.68
N ALA A 18 -17.96 -5.90 5.98
CA ALA A 18 -18.09 -5.95 4.53
C ALA A 18 -19.52 -5.67 4.06
N ARG A 19 -20.53 -6.24 4.74
CA ARG A 19 -21.93 -5.93 4.48
C ARG A 19 -22.27 -4.48 4.81
N ILE A 20 -21.72 -3.94 5.90
CA ILE A 20 -21.92 -2.53 6.26
C ILE A 20 -21.28 -1.62 5.19
N ALA A 21 -20.09 -1.94 4.71
CA ALA A 21 -19.43 -1.20 3.63
C ALA A 21 -20.29 -1.20 2.35
N GLU A 22 -20.87 -2.35 1.97
CA GLU A 22 -21.79 -2.42 0.84
C GLU A 22 -23.03 -1.54 1.03
N MET A 23 -23.62 -1.51 2.24
CA MET A 23 -24.73 -0.62 2.54
C MET A 23 -24.33 0.87 2.44
N VAL A 24 -23.12 1.22 2.87
CA VAL A 24 -22.58 2.59 2.76
C VAL A 24 -22.30 2.95 1.30
N ALA A 25 -21.81 2.01 0.47
CA ALA A 25 -21.59 2.25 -0.95
C ALA A 25 -22.87 2.67 -1.68
N HIS A 26 -24.03 2.13 -1.30
CA HIS A 26 -25.34 2.52 -1.85
C HIS A 26 -25.88 3.84 -1.27
N LYS A 27 -25.38 4.29 -0.11
CA LYS A 27 -25.81 5.49 0.60
C LYS A 27 -24.60 6.21 1.22
N PRO A 28 -23.77 6.89 0.40
CA PRO A 28 -22.46 7.42 0.82
C PRO A 28 -22.54 8.66 1.74
N GLN A 29 -23.74 9.13 2.06
CA GLN A 29 -23.98 10.29 2.93
C GLN A 29 -23.34 10.15 4.33
N SER A 30 -23.12 8.91 4.80
CA SER A 30 -22.47 8.66 6.09
C SER A 30 -20.93 8.70 6.05
N LEU A 31 -20.30 8.86 4.88
CA LEU A 31 -18.83 8.88 4.76
C LEU A 31 -18.14 9.94 5.62
N PRO A 32 -18.63 11.19 5.72
CA PRO A 32 -18.01 12.20 6.59
C PRO A 32 -17.96 11.76 8.06
N GLN A 33 -19.03 11.15 8.57
CA GLN A 33 -19.06 10.66 9.95
C GLN A 33 -18.15 9.44 10.16
N ILE A 34 -18.04 8.57 9.16
CA ILE A 34 -17.11 7.43 9.22
C ILE A 34 -15.67 7.93 9.26
N LEU A 35 -15.33 8.98 8.51
CA LEU A 35 -14.03 9.64 8.59
C LEU A 35 -13.78 10.24 9.98
N GLU A 36 -14.75 10.96 10.53
CA GLU A 36 -14.66 11.49 11.91
C GLU A 36 -14.39 10.35 12.92
N GLY A 37 -14.99 9.18 12.68
CA GLY A 37 -14.79 7.96 13.47
C GLY A 37 -13.32 7.53 13.59
N LEU A 38 -12.45 7.86 12.62
CA LEU A 38 -11.00 7.59 12.69
C LEU A 38 -10.32 8.30 13.87
N HIS A 39 -10.89 9.40 14.34
CA HIS A 39 -10.38 10.19 15.47
C HIS A 39 -11.02 9.81 16.81
N SER A 40 -11.95 8.86 16.83
CA SER A 40 -12.65 8.43 18.05
C SER A 40 -11.67 7.95 19.13
N LYS A 41 -12.01 8.22 20.40
CA LYS A 41 -11.31 7.62 21.55
C LYS A 41 -11.68 6.15 21.76
N ASP A 42 -12.83 5.71 21.24
CA ASP A 42 -13.24 4.31 21.27
C ASP A 42 -12.51 3.51 20.16
N PRO A 43 -11.65 2.54 20.51
CA PRO A 43 -10.94 1.72 19.53
C PRO A 43 -11.86 0.94 18.59
N ARG A 44 -13.05 0.52 19.05
CA ARG A 44 -14.00 -0.25 18.22
C ARG A 44 -14.57 0.63 17.11
N VAL A 45 -14.89 1.89 17.43
CA VAL A 45 -15.33 2.88 16.45
C VAL A 45 -14.19 3.17 15.47
N LYS A 46 -13.02 3.52 15.99
CA LYS A 46 -11.84 3.90 15.18
C LYS A 46 -11.45 2.83 14.17
N TYR A 47 -11.15 1.63 14.65
CA TYR A 47 -10.68 0.55 13.78
C TYR A 47 -11.82 -0.07 12.97
N GLY A 48 -13.06 0.01 13.45
CA GLY A 48 -14.25 -0.33 12.66
C GLY A 48 -14.40 0.58 11.44
N CYS A 49 -14.24 1.90 11.61
CA CYS A 49 -14.28 2.87 10.52
C CYS A 49 -13.12 2.70 9.56
N ALA A 50 -11.89 2.55 10.08
CA ALA A 50 -10.69 2.31 9.26
C ALA A 50 -10.86 1.07 8.37
N LYS A 51 -11.32 -0.05 8.96
CA LYS A 51 -11.61 -1.28 8.21
C LYS A 51 -12.71 -1.11 7.17
N LEU A 52 -13.78 -0.38 7.48
CA LEU A 52 -14.85 -0.11 6.52
C LEU A 52 -14.33 0.70 5.34
N LEU A 53 -13.60 1.79 5.59
CA LEU A 53 -13.03 2.65 4.55
C LEU A 53 -12.04 1.88 3.67
N ARG A 54 -11.24 1.00 4.27
CA ARG A 54 -10.36 0.09 3.54
C ARG A 54 -11.14 -0.80 2.56
N ILE A 55 -12.19 -1.47 3.02
CA ILE A 55 -13.05 -2.31 2.16
C ILE A 55 -13.70 -1.48 1.05
N LEU A 56 -14.14 -0.26 1.36
CA LEU A 56 -14.70 0.65 0.36
C LEU A 56 -13.67 1.07 -0.68
N SER A 57 -12.42 1.33 -0.30
CA SER A 57 -11.38 1.73 -1.25
C SER A 57 -11.11 0.66 -2.30
N GLU A 58 -11.13 -0.62 -1.94
CA GLU A 58 -10.94 -1.73 -2.87
C GLU A 58 -12.12 -1.88 -3.85
N LYS A 59 -13.35 -1.58 -3.39
CA LYS A 59 -14.58 -1.89 -4.14
C LYS A 59 -15.13 -0.71 -4.93
N ARG A 60 -15.05 0.48 -4.35
CA ARG A 60 -15.69 1.73 -4.81
C ARG A 60 -14.76 2.93 -4.52
N PRO A 61 -13.52 2.93 -5.03
CA PRO A 61 -12.53 3.97 -4.74
C PRO A 61 -13.03 5.38 -5.12
N GLU A 62 -13.89 5.50 -6.13
CA GLU A 62 -14.46 6.77 -6.57
C GLU A 62 -15.28 7.49 -5.48
N LEU A 63 -15.86 6.74 -4.53
CA LEU A 63 -16.59 7.32 -3.41
C LEU A 63 -15.66 7.96 -2.37
N LEU A 64 -14.41 7.51 -2.30
CA LEU A 64 -13.43 7.97 -1.34
C LEU A 64 -12.47 9.01 -1.90
N TYR A 65 -12.34 9.08 -3.23
CA TYR A 65 -11.45 10.03 -3.90
C TYR A 65 -11.68 11.51 -3.53
N PRO A 66 -12.91 12.02 -3.36
CA PRO A 66 -13.13 13.38 -2.88
C PRO A 66 -12.52 13.68 -1.50
N MET A 67 -12.24 12.63 -0.72
CA MET A 67 -11.70 12.72 0.64
C MET A 67 -10.21 12.37 0.72
N PHE A 68 -9.52 12.35 -0.43
CA PHE A 68 -8.10 11.98 -0.55
C PHE A 68 -7.20 12.67 0.49
N ASP A 69 -7.34 13.98 0.70
CA ASP A 69 -6.50 14.74 1.64
C ASP A 69 -6.68 14.29 3.09
N SER A 70 -7.86 13.77 3.47
CA SER A 70 -8.08 13.20 4.79
C SER A 70 -7.18 11.98 5.02
N PHE A 71 -6.96 11.15 3.99
CA PHE A 71 -6.06 10.01 4.08
C PHE A 71 -4.58 10.43 4.01
N VAL A 72 -4.25 11.44 3.20
CA VAL A 72 -2.90 12.03 3.18
C VAL A 72 -2.51 12.52 4.58
N GLY A 73 -3.43 13.16 5.31
CA GLY A 73 -3.22 13.62 6.68
C GLY A 73 -2.85 12.52 7.68
N LEU A 74 -3.19 11.25 7.39
CA LEU A 74 -2.90 10.11 8.26
C LEU A 74 -1.52 9.49 8.01
N LEU A 75 -0.84 9.82 6.90
CA LEU A 75 0.46 9.23 6.54
C LEU A 75 1.57 9.54 7.55
N ASP A 76 1.50 10.67 8.25
CA ASP A 76 2.49 11.04 9.28
C ASP A 76 1.95 10.88 10.71
N GLY A 77 0.81 10.20 10.84
CA GLY A 77 0.18 9.95 12.13
C GLY A 77 1.02 9.05 13.04
N LYS A 78 0.92 9.28 14.36
CA LYS A 78 1.53 8.39 15.38
C LYS A 78 0.89 7.01 15.42
N ASN A 79 -0.36 6.87 14.97
CA ASN A 79 -1.06 5.59 14.95
C ASN A 79 -0.69 4.80 13.69
N LYS A 80 0.17 3.77 13.85
CA LYS A 80 0.66 2.96 12.73
C LYS A 80 -0.43 2.20 11.98
N ILE A 81 -1.49 1.75 12.67
CA ILE A 81 -2.60 1.06 12.00
C ILE A 81 -3.31 2.02 11.05
N LEU A 82 -3.64 3.23 11.51
CA LEU A 82 -4.25 4.25 10.65
C LEU A 82 -3.32 4.70 9.52
N GLN A 83 -2.01 4.82 9.80
CA GLN A 83 -1.02 5.11 8.77
C GLN A 83 -1.03 4.05 7.66
N TRP A 84 -1.05 2.75 8.03
CA TRP A 84 -1.07 1.66 7.05
C TRP A 84 -2.39 1.57 6.29
N ASP A 85 -3.53 1.77 6.96
CA ASP A 85 -4.83 1.80 6.30
C ASP A 85 -4.93 3.00 5.34
N ALA A 86 -4.38 4.15 5.70
CA ALA A 86 -4.32 5.31 4.81
C ALA A 86 -3.42 5.06 3.60
N ALA A 87 -2.23 4.48 3.78
CA ALA A 87 -1.36 4.11 2.66
C ALA A 87 -2.07 3.12 1.72
N PHE A 88 -2.76 2.12 2.28
CA PHE A 88 -3.54 1.18 1.50
C PHE A 88 -4.66 1.88 0.71
N ILE A 89 -5.48 2.70 1.38
CA ILE A 89 -6.60 3.42 0.75
C ILE A 89 -6.06 4.30 -0.39
N LEU A 90 -5.03 5.11 -0.15
CA LEU A 90 -4.44 5.98 -1.18
C LEU A 90 -3.94 5.18 -2.39
N ALA A 91 -3.38 3.98 -2.18
CA ALA A 91 -2.97 3.12 -3.29
C ALA A 91 -4.17 2.60 -4.10
N GLU A 92 -5.27 2.22 -3.46
CA GLU A 92 -6.50 1.80 -4.15
C GLU A 92 -7.19 2.96 -4.90
N LEU A 93 -7.01 4.21 -4.44
CA LEU A 93 -7.48 5.40 -5.16
C LEU A 93 -6.74 5.64 -6.48
N ALA A 94 -5.59 5.01 -6.72
CA ALA A 94 -4.77 5.27 -7.91
C ALA A 94 -5.52 5.00 -9.22
N GLY A 95 -6.43 4.03 -9.25
CA GLY A 95 -7.22 3.73 -10.45
C GLY A 95 -8.22 4.82 -10.84
N VAL A 96 -8.57 5.72 -9.91
CA VAL A 96 -9.51 6.83 -10.11
C VAL A 96 -8.85 8.21 -9.94
N ASP A 97 -7.52 8.26 -9.82
CA ASP A 97 -6.75 9.49 -9.60
C ASP A 97 -6.58 10.33 -10.88
N THR A 98 -7.71 10.81 -11.42
CA THR A 98 -7.74 11.58 -12.67
C THR A 98 -7.05 12.94 -12.57
N GLU A 99 -6.96 13.52 -11.37
CA GLU A 99 -6.29 14.80 -11.11
C GLU A 99 -4.79 14.63 -10.76
N ARG A 100 -4.25 13.41 -10.82
CA ARG A 100 -2.85 13.07 -10.52
C ARG A 100 -2.40 13.53 -9.12
N ARG A 101 -3.28 13.48 -8.13
CA ARG A 101 -3.00 13.91 -6.76
C ARG A 101 -1.90 13.07 -6.11
N LEU A 102 -1.80 11.78 -6.45
CA LEU A 102 -0.73 10.90 -6.00
C LEU A 102 0.65 11.39 -6.45
N GLN A 103 0.77 12.00 -7.63
CA GLN A 103 2.05 12.54 -8.10
C GLN A 103 2.61 13.58 -7.12
N SER A 104 1.76 14.41 -6.53
CA SER A 104 2.17 15.45 -5.58
C SER A 104 2.65 14.91 -4.23
N ILE A 105 2.23 13.70 -3.86
CA ILE A 105 2.53 13.10 -2.55
C ILE A 105 3.39 11.84 -2.65
N VAL A 106 3.78 11.39 -3.84
CA VAL A 106 4.42 10.08 -4.05
C VAL A 106 5.69 9.92 -3.23
N ASP A 107 6.48 10.98 -3.09
CA ASP A 107 7.71 10.97 -2.29
C ASP A 107 7.41 10.83 -0.80
N ARG A 108 6.38 11.54 -0.32
CA ARG A 108 5.91 11.44 1.07
C ARG A 108 5.33 10.05 1.35
N TYR A 109 4.56 9.51 0.42
CA TYR A 109 4.00 8.16 0.50
C TYR A 109 5.12 7.10 0.62
N LEU A 110 6.16 7.21 -0.19
CA LEU A 110 7.27 6.25 -0.27
C LEU A 110 8.36 6.46 0.79
N ALA A 111 8.35 7.58 1.52
CA ALA A 111 9.39 7.93 2.49
C ALA A 111 9.65 6.85 3.55
N SER A 112 8.62 6.11 3.96
CA SER A 112 8.75 5.05 4.97
C SER A 112 9.46 3.78 4.49
N ILE A 113 9.79 3.66 3.19
CA ILE A 113 10.56 2.52 2.66
C ILE A 113 11.93 2.47 3.34
N SER A 114 12.61 3.61 3.45
CA SER A 114 13.93 3.72 4.09
C SER A 114 13.85 3.94 5.61
N GLY A 115 12.65 3.92 6.20
CA GLY A 115 12.47 4.09 7.64
C GLY A 115 12.69 2.81 8.44
N PRO A 116 12.87 2.88 9.77
CA PRO A 116 13.30 1.74 10.59
C PRO A 116 12.23 0.66 10.80
N VAL A 117 10.97 0.93 10.43
CA VAL A 117 9.83 0.04 10.70
C VAL A 117 9.49 -0.79 9.47
N MET A 118 9.99 -2.03 9.43
CA MET A 118 9.81 -2.95 8.31
C MET A 118 8.35 -3.15 7.89
N ILE A 119 7.42 -3.29 8.84
CA ILE A 119 5.99 -3.48 8.52
C ILE A 119 5.42 -2.25 7.77
N THR A 120 5.89 -1.05 8.12
CA THR A 120 5.49 0.18 7.42
C THR A 120 6.06 0.19 6.00
N ALA A 121 7.36 -0.11 5.85
CA ALA A 121 8.00 -0.22 4.54
C ALA A 121 7.30 -1.25 3.66
N ALA A 122 6.98 -2.44 4.17
CA ALA A 122 6.30 -3.50 3.42
C ALA A 122 4.92 -3.08 2.89
N ASN A 123 4.12 -2.38 3.71
CA ASN A 123 2.82 -1.87 3.27
C ASN A 123 2.96 -0.80 2.18
N VAL A 124 3.90 0.13 2.36
CA VAL A 124 4.17 1.21 1.39
C VAL A 124 4.70 0.65 0.08
N ILE A 125 5.63 -0.32 0.11
CA ILE A 125 6.16 -1.02 -1.07
C ILE A 125 5.02 -1.70 -1.86
N ARG A 126 4.13 -2.43 -1.16
CA ARG A 126 3.00 -3.12 -1.80
C ARG A 126 2.01 -2.15 -2.44
N GLY A 127 1.69 -1.06 -1.75
CA GLY A 127 0.82 -0.02 -2.30
C GLY A 127 1.48 0.76 -3.45
N GLY A 128 2.80 0.97 -3.38
CA GLY A 128 3.59 1.53 -4.49
C GLY A 128 3.43 0.71 -5.76
N ALA A 129 3.50 -0.62 -5.69
CA ALA A 129 3.21 -1.48 -6.84
C ALA A 129 1.77 -1.36 -7.36
N THR A 130 0.78 -1.17 -6.47
CA THR A 130 -0.60 -0.90 -6.90
C THR A 130 -0.69 0.45 -7.64
N ILE A 131 -0.03 1.49 -7.12
CA ILE A 131 0.02 2.82 -7.76
C ILE A 131 0.71 2.74 -9.13
N ALA A 132 1.88 2.11 -9.23
CA ALA A 132 2.63 1.98 -10.48
C ALA A 132 1.77 1.34 -11.58
N ARG A 133 1.09 0.23 -11.25
CA ARG A 133 0.21 -0.46 -12.20
C ARG A 133 -0.93 0.41 -12.72
N ALA A 134 -1.49 1.26 -11.86
CA ALA A 134 -2.61 2.13 -12.19
C ALA A 134 -2.16 3.44 -12.87
N GLN A 135 -0.94 3.90 -12.59
CA GLN A 135 -0.42 5.21 -13.00
C GLN A 135 1.00 5.05 -13.60
N PRO A 136 1.11 4.59 -14.87
CA PRO A 136 2.41 4.19 -15.44
C PRO A 136 3.48 5.28 -15.46
N TRP A 137 3.12 6.56 -15.47
CA TRP A 137 4.08 7.68 -15.40
C TRP A 137 4.79 7.79 -14.03
N LEU A 138 4.30 7.12 -12.99
CA LEU A 138 4.97 7.02 -11.68
C LEU A 138 5.89 5.80 -11.58
N THR A 139 5.85 4.87 -12.54
CA THR A 139 6.57 3.59 -12.47
C THR A 139 8.04 3.77 -12.16
N GLU A 140 8.76 4.57 -12.95
CA GLU A 140 10.20 4.78 -12.74
C GLU A 140 10.53 5.43 -11.40
N ARG A 141 9.67 6.34 -10.93
CA ARG A 141 9.84 6.98 -9.62
C ARG A 141 9.67 5.94 -8.50
N ILE A 142 8.61 5.14 -8.56
CA ILE A 142 8.29 4.10 -7.58
C ILE A 142 9.37 3.02 -7.58
N THR A 143 9.84 2.56 -8.74
CA THR A 143 10.95 1.62 -8.86
C THR A 143 12.17 2.12 -8.10
N ARG A 144 12.62 3.35 -8.38
CA ARG A 144 13.80 3.93 -7.72
C ARG A 144 13.66 3.99 -6.21
N GLU A 145 12.49 4.34 -5.69
CA GLU A 145 12.24 4.38 -4.25
C GLU A 145 12.19 2.98 -3.62
N ILE A 146 11.56 1.99 -4.28
CA ILE A 146 11.54 0.61 -3.79
C ILE A 146 12.96 0.03 -3.73
N LEU A 147 13.83 0.31 -4.71
CA LEU A 147 15.22 -0.17 -4.73
C LEU A 147 16.04 0.31 -3.52
N LYS A 148 15.64 1.40 -2.85
CA LYS A 148 16.32 1.89 -1.64
C LYS A 148 16.21 0.94 -0.46
N VAL A 149 15.28 -0.01 -0.48
CA VAL A 149 15.12 -1.06 0.54
C VAL A 149 16.43 -1.80 0.84
N GLU A 150 17.30 -1.95 -0.17
CA GLU A 150 18.57 -2.68 -0.02
C GLU A 150 19.54 -1.97 0.93
N ARG A 151 19.45 -0.63 1.01
CA ARG A 151 20.31 0.23 1.82
C ARG A 151 19.61 0.74 3.09
N ALA A 152 18.37 0.31 3.35
CA ALA A 152 17.60 0.77 4.49
C ALA A 152 18.06 0.12 5.80
N GLU A 153 18.13 0.92 6.87
CA GLU A 153 18.50 0.46 8.21
C GLU A 153 17.23 0.13 9.02
N TYR A 154 16.82 -1.15 8.95
CA TYR A 154 15.75 -1.67 9.80
C TYR A 154 16.28 -2.17 11.15
N GLN A 155 15.35 -2.43 12.07
CA GLN A 155 15.63 -2.93 13.42
C GLN A 155 16.57 -4.15 13.48
N THR A 156 16.48 -5.05 12.50
CA THR A 156 17.33 -6.23 12.39
C THR A 156 17.63 -6.54 10.92
N GLU A 157 18.67 -7.32 10.68
CA GLU A 157 18.95 -7.87 9.35
C GLU A 157 17.78 -8.72 8.84
N GLU A 158 17.12 -9.48 9.73
CA GLU A 158 15.95 -10.28 9.36
C GLU A 158 14.78 -9.41 8.90
N CYS A 159 14.55 -8.26 9.54
CA CYS A 159 13.60 -7.26 9.06
C CYS A 159 13.95 -6.76 7.65
N ARG A 160 15.23 -6.49 7.38
CA ARG A 160 15.70 -6.11 6.03
C ARG A 160 15.42 -7.20 5.00
N ASN A 161 15.67 -8.47 5.35
CA ASN A 161 15.40 -9.61 4.47
C ASN A 161 13.90 -9.78 4.16
N VAL A 162 13.03 -9.54 5.13
CA VAL A 162 11.57 -9.52 4.91
C VAL A 162 11.17 -8.37 3.98
N ALA A 163 11.69 -7.16 4.21
CA ALA A 163 11.41 -5.99 3.36
C ALA A 163 11.86 -6.21 1.91
N LEU A 164 13.05 -6.78 1.71
CA LEU A 164 13.56 -7.18 0.38
C LEU A 164 12.64 -8.19 -0.31
N GLY A 165 12.11 -9.16 0.42
CA GLY A 165 11.13 -10.11 -0.11
C GLY A 165 9.85 -9.41 -0.59
N HIS A 166 9.36 -8.38 0.14
CA HIS A 166 8.23 -7.57 -0.30
C HIS A 166 8.56 -6.68 -1.51
N ALA A 167 9.79 -6.17 -1.59
CA ALA A 167 10.26 -5.38 -2.73
C ALA A 167 10.29 -6.21 -4.01
N ILE A 168 10.87 -7.41 -3.98
CA ILE A 168 10.91 -8.31 -5.15
C ILE A 168 9.50 -8.63 -5.63
N GLU A 169 8.63 -9.08 -4.72
CA GLU A 169 7.24 -9.41 -5.04
C GLU A 169 6.45 -8.23 -5.59
N SER A 170 6.76 -7.02 -5.13
CA SER A 170 6.09 -5.80 -5.59
C SER A 170 6.61 -5.35 -6.95
N LEU A 171 7.92 -5.36 -7.17
CA LEU A 171 8.55 -5.06 -8.47
C LEU A 171 8.08 -6.04 -9.56
N ASP A 172 7.91 -7.31 -9.22
CA ASP A 172 7.40 -8.34 -10.11
C ASP A 172 6.02 -7.99 -10.70
N ARG A 173 5.14 -7.37 -9.90
CA ARG A 173 3.76 -7.03 -10.30
C ARG A 173 3.68 -5.98 -11.42
N PHE A 174 4.74 -5.22 -11.65
CA PHE A 174 4.77 -4.17 -12.66
C PHE A 174 6.08 -4.13 -13.45
N PHE A 175 6.86 -5.22 -13.43
CA PHE A 175 8.17 -5.29 -14.07
C PHE A 175 8.13 -4.98 -15.57
N ASP A 176 7.04 -5.36 -16.26
CA ASP A 176 6.85 -5.08 -17.68
C ASP A 176 6.69 -3.60 -18.00
N GLN A 177 6.35 -2.77 -17.00
CA GLN A 177 6.22 -1.32 -17.14
C GLN A 177 7.53 -0.59 -16.84
N ILE A 178 8.55 -1.29 -16.33
CA ILE A 178 9.84 -0.70 -15.96
C ILE A 178 10.70 -0.61 -17.22
N GLU A 179 11.16 0.60 -17.52
CA GLU A 179 12.09 0.87 -18.63
C GLU A 179 13.51 0.43 -18.24
N SER A 180 13.98 0.86 -17.06
CA SER A 180 15.31 0.51 -16.56
C SER A 180 15.30 -0.77 -15.73
N LYS A 181 15.25 -1.92 -16.40
CA LYS A 181 15.18 -3.26 -15.76
C LYS A 181 16.48 -3.68 -15.07
N GLY A 182 17.63 -3.16 -15.50
CA GLY A 182 18.97 -3.55 -15.01
C GLY A 182 19.11 -3.49 -13.49
N PRO A 183 18.88 -2.33 -12.84
CA PRO A 183 18.97 -2.20 -11.38
C PRO A 183 18.04 -3.14 -10.60
N VAL A 184 16.86 -3.45 -11.15
CA VAL A 184 15.90 -4.40 -10.56
C VAL A 184 16.46 -5.82 -10.61
N LEU A 185 16.92 -6.27 -11.79
CA LEU A 185 17.51 -7.59 -11.98
C LEU A 185 18.75 -7.79 -11.11
N GLU A 186 19.59 -6.76 -10.98
CA GLU A 186 20.75 -6.77 -10.10
C GLU A 186 20.37 -6.96 -8.63
N LEU A 187 19.40 -6.20 -8.11
CA LEU A 187 18.92 -6.36 -6.75
C LEU A 187 18.39 -7.78 -6.52
N VAL A 188 17.57 -8.29 -7.46
CA VAL A 188 16.98 -9.63 -7.36
C VAL A 188 18.06 -10.71 -7.37
N ARG A 189 19.05 -10.64 -8.26
CA ARG A 189 20.16 -11.61 -8.32
C ARG A 189 20.96 -11.65 -7.02
N ARG A 190 21.21 -10.50 -6.38
CA ARG A 190 21.87 -10.45 -5.06
C ARG A 190 21.07 -11.19 -3.99
N GLN A 191 19.74 -11.23 -4.10
CA GLN A 191 18.87 -11.93 -3.15
C GLN A 191 18.84 -13.46 -3.30
N LEU A 192 19.49 -14.05 -4.32
CA LEU A 192 19.67 -15.50 -4.43
C LEU A 192 20.52 -16.08 -3.28
N ARG A 193 21.30 -15.25 -2.59
CA ARG A 193 22.10 -15.64 -1.42
C ARG A 193 21.51 -15.16 -0.09
N ASN A 194 20.26 -14.68 -0.09
CA ASN A 194 19.62 -14.16 1.11
C ASN A 194 19.50 -15.26 2.19
N THR A 195 19.75 -14.92 3.46
CA THR A 195 19.70 -15.90 4.55
C THR A 195 18.27 -16.41 4.81
N ARG A 196 17.26 -15.59 4.52
CA ARG A 196 15.84 -15.98 4.59
C ARG A 196 15.42 -16.76 3.33
N SER A 197 15.06 -18.03 3.49
CA SER A 197 14.64 -18.92 2.38
C SER A 197 13.48 -18.34 1.57
N ALA A 198 12.44 -17.82 2.24
CA ALA A 198 11.29 -17.24 1.57
C ALA A 198 11.64 -16.05 0.66
N THR A 199 12.69 -15.28 1.00
CA THR A 199 13.16 -14.18 0.14
C THR A 199 13.97 -14.70 -1.04
N ARG A 200 14.81 -15.72 -0.84
CA ARG A 200 15.51 -16.40 -1.95
C ARG A 200 14.52 -16.98 -2.97
N GLU A 201 13.51 -17.71 -2.50
CA GLU A 201 12.50 -18.33 -3.36
C GLU A 201 11.73 -17.29 -4.20
N LYS A 202 11.47 -16.10 -3.63
CA LYS A 202 10.87 -14.99 -4.38
C LYS A 202 11.81 -14.49 -5.48
N ALA A 203 13.11 -14.39 -5.21
CA ALA A 203 14.11 -13.99 -6.20
C ALA A 203 14.24 -15.01 -7.34
N GLU A 204 14.28 -16.31 -6.99
CA GLU A 204 14.31 -17.41 -7.96
C GLU A 204 13.10 -17.37 -8.89
N ARG A 205 11.88 -17.28 -8.33
CA ARG A 205 10.64 -17.18 -9.11
C ARG A 205 10.60 -15.95 -10.01
N PHE A 206 11.07 -14.81 -9.51
CA PHE A 206 11.17 -13.58 -10.30
C PHE A 206 12.06 -13.81 -11.54
N LEU A 207 13.27 -14.33 -11.35
CA LEU A 207 14.22 -14.52 -12.46
C LEU A 207 13.76 -15.59 -13.44
N GLN A 208 13.10 -16.65 -12.95
CA GLN A 208 12.49 -17.67 -13.81
C GLN A 208 11.39 -17.07 -14.71
N ARG A 209 10.55 -16.20 -14.15
CA ARG A 209 9.47 -15.53 -14.90
C ARG A 209 10.01 -14.58 -15.96
N HIS A 210 11.07 -13.84 -15.62
CA HIS A 210 11.60 -12.75 -16.44
C HIS A 210 12.87 -13.12 -17.22
N ALA A 211 13.17 -14.41 -17.35
CA ALA A 211 14.40 -14.92 -17.98
C ALA A 211 14.61 -14.43 -19.43
N ALA A 212 13.54 -14.23 -20.20
CA ALA A 212 13.60 -13.70 -21.56
C ALA A 212 13.89 -12.19 -21.62
N SER A 213 13.54 -11.42 -20.59
CA SER A 213 13.83 -9.97 -20.50
C SER A 213 15.27 -9.65 -20.09
N GLY A 214 16.09 -10.66 -19.80
CA GLY A 214 17.47 -10.50 -19.33
C GLY A 214 18.54 -10.81 -20.38
N ALA A 215 18.17 -11.25 -21.58
CA ALA A 215 19.11 -11.61 -22.65
C ALA A 215 19.70 -10.39 -23.38
N ASP A 216 19.05 -9.22 -23.29
CA ASP A 216 19.44 -7.99 -24.00
C ASP A 216 20.31 -7.02 -23.16
N LEU A 217 20.86 -7.47 -22.03
CA LEU A 217 21.67 -6.64 -21.12
C LEU A 217 23.09 -7.20 -20.88
N GLN A 218 23.67 -7.89 -21.87
CA GLN A 218 25.10 -8.21 -21.92
C GLN A 218 25.86 -7.20 -22.77
#